data_AF-A0A9P6PNK4-F1
#
_entry.id   AF-A0A9P6PNK4-F1
#
_cell.length_a   1.000
_cell.length_b   1.000
_cell.length_c   1.000
_cell.angle_alpha   90.00
_cell.angle_beta   90.00
_cell.angle_gamma   90.00
#
_symmetry.space_group_name_H-M   'P 1'
#
loop_
_entity.id
_entity.type
_entity.pdbx_description
1 polymer ?
#
loop_
_entity_poly.entity_id
_entity_poly.type
_entity_poly.pdbx_seq_one_letter_code
_entity_poly.pdbx_strand_id
1 'polypeptide(L)'
;MTPISYGEQNQVRELESLQRIVERTAGNLIDIPSTLQLERLQQKEAQNRSNEYISALNTVKLPKQTIKKLHSMTSVVKAGSDVASEHLDGGLLSSASSEVNSVKAPSVREVLAEKTIDSKTLGWMASAMGELHQATEQIDVEDVGDLIVTLSPPMA
;
A
#
# COMPACT_ATOMS: atom_id res chain seq x y z
N MET A 1 56.61 -24.63 -7.64
CA MET A 1 55.31 -24.23 -8.21
C MET A 1 54.48 -25.49 -8.36
N THR A 2 53.59 -25.76 -7.40
CA THR A 2 52.69 -26.91 -7.44
C THR A 2 51.48 -26.56 -8.31
N PRO A 3 51.10 -27.39 -9.30
CA PRO A 3 49.97 -27.09 -10.17
C PRO A 3 48.67 -27.13 -9.34
N ILE A 4 47.88 -26.08 -9.47
CA ILE A 4 46.55 -25.97 -8.86
C ILE A 4 45.67 -27.08 -9.44
N SER A 5 45.15 -27.94 -8.57
CA SER A 5 44.30 -29.06 -8.92
C SER A 5 42.96 -28.54 -9.47
N TYR A 6 42.82 -28.54 -10.80
CA TYR A 6 41.59 -28.13 -11.49
C TYR A 6 40.34 -28.94 -11.06
N GLY A 7 40.52 -30.10 -10.44
CA GLY A 7 39.42 -30.90 -9.89
C GLY A 7 38.82 -30.31 -8.60
N GLU A 8 39.62 -29.72 -7.72
CA GLU A 8 39.15 -29.18 -6.43
C GLU A 8 38.32 -27.91 -6.60
N GLN A 9 38.69 -27.04 -7.54
CA GLN A 9 37.92 -25.82 -7.83
C GLN A 9 36.54 -26.11 -8.42
N ASN A 10 36.42 -27.20 -9.20
CA ASN A 10 35.13 -27.64 -9.73
C ASN A 10 34.22 -28.21 -8.63
N GLN A 11 34.78 -28.94 -7.66
CA GLN A 11 34.00 -29.47 -6.52
C GLN A 11 33.46 -28.34 -5.61
N VAL A 12 34.24 -27.30 -5.35
CA VAL A 12 33.78 -26.14 -4.56
C VAL A 12 32.62 -25.42 -5.25
N ARG A 13 32.71 -25.21 -6.56
CA ARG A 13 31.63 -24.59 -7.35
C ARG A 13 30.35 -25.42 -7.37
N GLU A 14 30.49 -26.74 -7.47
CA GLU A 14 29.37 -27.66 -7.46
C GLU A 14 28.66 -27.65 -6.10
N LEU A 15 29.42 -27.63 -5.00
CA LEU A 15 28.88 -27.50 -3.65
C LEU A 15 28.12 -26.18 -3.43
N GLU A 16 28.63 -25.04 -3.92
CA GLU A 16 27.92 -23.77 -3.86
C GLU A 16 26.61 -23.80 -4.66
N SER A 17 26.62 -24.45 -5.83
CA SER A 17 25.42 -24.62 -6.65
C SER A 17 24.36 -25.44 -5.93
N LEU A 18 24.79 -26.56 -5.31
CA LEU A 18 23.91 -27.42 -4.52
C LEU A 18 23.37 -26.67 -3.28
N GLN A 19 24.20 -25.89 -2.61
CA GLN A 19 23.77 -25.06 -1.49
C GLN A 19 22.68 -24.06 -1.92
N ARG A 20 22.86 -23.36 -3.05
CA ARG A 20 21.82 -22.45 -3.58
C ARG A 20 20.52 -23.17 -3.93
N ILE A 21 20.61 -24.40 -4.45
CA ILE A 21 19.42 -25.21 -4.73
C ILE A 21 18.71 -25.56 -3.43
N VAL A 22 19.44 -25.99 -2.39
CA VAL A 22 18.87 -26.31 -1.07
C VAL A 22 18.23 -25.06 -0.45
N GLU A 23 18.91 -23.92 -0.45
CA GLU A 23 18.39 -22.65 0.08
C GLU A 23 17.13 -22.19 -0.68
N ARG A 24 17.15 -22.25 -2.01
CA ARG A 24 15.98 -21.92 -2.83
C ARG A 24 14.83 -22.89 -2.59
N THR A 25 15.12 -24.17 -2.41
CA THR A 25 14.11 -25.19 -2.15
C THR A 25 13.52 -24.97 -0.76
N ALA A 26 14.34 -24.80 0.27
CA ALA A 26 13.90 -24.52 1.63
C ALA A 26 13.08 -23.23 1.72
N GLY A 27 13.44 -22.19 0.97
CA GLY A 27 12.67 -20.94 0.89
C GLY A 27 11.35 -21.06 0.12
N ASN A 28 11.23 -22.02 -0.81
CA ASN A 28 10.03 -22.24 -1.62
C ASN A 28 9.10 -23.33 -1.08
N LEU A 29 9.54 -24.11 -0.08
CA LEU A 29 8.69 -25.09 0.58
C LEU A 29 7.66 -24.38 1.45
N ILE A 30 6.39 -24.72 1.25
CA ILE A 30 5.30 -24.29 2.12
C ILE A 30 5.20 -25.30 3.25
N ASP A 31 5.66 -24.92 4.44
CA ASP A 31 5.39 -25.69 5.65
C ASP A 31 3.90 -25.56 6.00
N ILE A 32 3.24 -26.69 6.30
CA ILE A 32 1.83 -26.75 6.72
C ILE A 32 1.83 -27.07 8.21
N PRO A 33 2.05 -26.09 9.11
CA PRO A 33 2.10 -26.35 10.54
C PRO A 33 0.71 -26.63 11.12
N SER A 34 0.67 -27.48 12.15
CA SER A 34 -0.50 -27.60 13.01
C SER A 34 -0.63 -26.31 13.85
N THR A 35 -1.73 -25.59 13.67
CA THR A 35 -1.94 -24.20 14.12
C THR A 35 -1.88 -23.94 15.63
N LEU A 36 -1.87 -24.99 16.46
CA LEU A 36 -2.13 -24.87 17.90
C LEU A 36 -0.92 -24.49 18.78
N GLN A 37 0.32 -24.67 18.33
CA GLN A 37 1.52 -24.40 19.15
C GLN A 37 2.32 -23.17 18.69
N LEU A 38 2.17 -22.77 17.43
CA LEU A 38 2.88 -21.63 16.83
C LEU A 38 2.41 -20.28 17.41
N GLU A 39 1.12 -20.19 17.73
CA GLU A 39 0.43 -18.92 18.06
C GLU A 39 0.98 -18.26 19.34
N ARG A 40 1.23 -19.02 20.42
CA ARG A 40 1.71 -18.43 21.69
C ARG A 40 3.15 -17.94 21.63
N LEU A 41 4.02 -18.65 20.90
CA LEU A 41 5.42 -18.23 20.72
C LEU A 41 5.48 -16.97 19.84
N GLN A 42 4.72 -16.96 18.74
CA GLN A 42 4.59 -15.81 17.85
C GLN A 42 3.98 -14.60 18.56
N GLN A 43 3.01 -14.79 19.45
CA GLN A 43 2.40 -13.68 20.19
C GLN A 43 3.39 -12.99 21.13
N LYS A 44 4.23 -13.75 21.85
CA LYS A 44 5.25 -13.17 22.73
C LYS A 44 6.34 -12.44 21.93
N GLU A 45 6.78 -13.01 20.82
CA GLU A 45 7.76 -12.35 19.93
C GLU A 45 7.17 -11.08 19.32
N ALA A 46 5.93 -11.15 18.82
CA ALA A 46 5.23 -9.99 18.26
C ALA A 46 5.07 -8.87 19.30
N GLN A 47 4.75 -9.20 20.54
CA GLN A 47 4.66 -8.22 21.63
C GLN A 47 6.02 -7.59 21.93
N ASN A 48 7.10 -8.38 21.99
CA ASN A 48 8.45 -7.87 22.21
C ASN A 48 8.88 -6.93 21.07
N ARG A 49 8.66 -7.32 19.80
CA ARG A 49 8.97 -6.48 18.64
C ARG A 49 8.13 -5.22 18.59
N SER A 50 6.85 -5.29 18.98
CA SER A 50 5.98 -4.12 19.10
C SER A 50 6.54 -3.12 20.11
N ASN A 51 6.98 -3.58 21.28
CA ASN A 51 7.59 -2.71 22.29
C ASN A 51 8.89 -2.08 21.81
N GLU A 52 9.72 -2.83 21.07
CA GLU A 52 10.96 -2.32 20.47
C GLU A 52 10.68 -1.22 19.45
N TYR A 53 9.72 -1.43 18.54
CA TYR A 53 9.34 -0.43 17.54
C TYR A 53 8.73 0.82 18.18
N ILE A 54 7.90 0.68 19.21
CA ILE A 54 7.35 1.82 19.96
C ILE A 54 8.48 2.62 20.62
N SER A 55 9.45 1.94 21.24
CA SER A 55 10.63 2.57 21.82
C SER A 55 11.44 3.33 20.76
N ALA A 56 11.72 2.70 19.62
CA ALA A 56 12.43 3.32 18.51
C ALA A 56 11.67 4.55 17.97
N LEU A 57 10.35 4.45 17.76
CA LEU A 57 9.52 5.57 17.31
C LEU A 57 9.50 6.75 18.30
N ASN A 58 9.51 6.47 19.61
CA ASN A 58 9.54 7.52 20.64
C ASN A 58 10.90 8.25 20.69
N THR A 59 11.98 7.62 20.24
CA THR A 59 13.29 8.28 20.12
C THR A 59 13.38 9.17 18.87
N VAL A 60 12.68 8.80 17.79
CA VAL A 60 12.61 9.60 16.56
C VAL A 60 11.59 10.73 16.74
N LYS A 61 12.03 11.85 17.32
CA LYS A 61 11.22 13.07 17.37
C LYS A 61 11.13 13.70 15.99
N LEU A 62 10.04 13.45 15.29
CA LEU A 62 9.68 14.25 14.12
C LEU A 62 9.51 15.71 14.56
N PRO A 63 10.07 16.70 13.83
CA PRO A 63 9.83 18.10 14.13
C PRO A 63 8.32 18.36 14.11
N LYS A 64 7.74 18.70 15.27
CA LYS A 64 6.30 19.00 15.42
C LYS A 64 5.83 20.08 14.43
N GLN A 65 6.75 20.92 13.97
CA GLN A 65 6.53 21.94 12.95
C GLN A 65 6.14 21.34 11.59
N THR A 66 6.69 20.19 11.19
CA THR A 66 6.37 19.54 9.90
C THR A 66 4.95 18.97 9.91
N ILE A 67 4.54 18.32 11.01
CA ILE A 67 3.20 17.75 11.15
C ILE A 67 2.14 18.86 11.20
N LYS A 68 2.40 19.94 11.96
CA LYS A 68 1.52 21.11 11.99
C LYS A 68 1.42 21.80 10.63
N LYS A 69 2.53 21.93 9.91
CA LYS A 69 2.58 22.51 8.56
C LYS A 69 1.77 21.66 7.57
N LEU A 70 1.91 20.34 7.59
CA LEU A 70 1.12 19.43 6.74
C LEU A 70 -0.38 19.52 7.06
N HIS A 71 -0.76 19.52 8.34
CA HIS A 71 -2.15 19.69 8.73
C HIS A 71 -2.71 21.04 8.25
N SER A 72 -1.93 22.12 8.33
CA SER A 72 -2.36 23.44 7.83
C SER A 72 -2.47 23.54 6.30
N MET A 73 -1.80 22.66 5.55
CA MET A 73 -1.88 22.62 4.09
C MET A 73 -3.03 21.74 3.57
N THR A 74 -3.48 20.76 4.35
CA THR A 74 -4.52 19.79 3.94
C THR A 74 -5.86 20.00 4.66
N SER A 75 -5.87 20.59 5.85
CA SER A 75 -7.10 20.94 6.56
C SER A 75 -7.79 22.08 5.83
N VAL A 76 -8.81 21.74 5.04
CA VAL A 76 -9.80 22.68 4.55
C VAL A 76 -10.42 23.32 5.80
N VAL A 77 -10.10 24.58 6.07
CA VAL A 77 -10.76 25.37 7.13
C VAL A 77 -12.25 25.35 6.82
N LYS A 78 -12.99 24.57 7.60
CA LYS A 78 -14.45 24.49 7.54
C LYS A 78 -14.97 25.85 7.98
N ALA A 79 -15.37 26.70 7.03
CA ALA A 79 -16.12 27.90 7.31
C ALA A 79 -17.49 27.47 7.86
N GLY A 80 -17.65 27.51 9.18
CA GLY A 80 -18.90 27.26 9.87
C GLY A 80 -18.93 25.95 10.65
N SER A 81 -18.41 25.98 11.88
CA SER A 81 -18.82 25.10 12.98
C SER A 81 -18.07 25.54 14.23
N ASP A 82 -18.70 26.42 15.02
CA ASP A 82 -18.37 26.59 16.43
C ASP A 82 -18.42 25.22 17.13
N VAL A 83 -17.28 24.59 17.37
CA VAL A 83 -17.08 23.75 18.56
C VAL A 83 -15.59 23.77 18.94
N ALA A 84 -15.36 24.13 20.19
CA ALA A 84 -14.09 24.36 20.87
C ALA A 84 -13.00 23.29 20.63
N SER A 85 -11.75 23.75 20.51
CA SER A 85 -10.65 23.10 21.20
C SER A 85 -9.61 24.15 21.60
N GLU A 86 -9.35 24.18 22.90
CA GLU A 86 -8.71 25.23 23.66
C GLU A 86 -7.19 25.31 23.43
N HIS A 87 -6.70 26.55 23.50
CA HIS A 87 -5.53 26.97 24.25
C HIS A 87 -4.16 26.35 23.89
N LEU A 88 -3.34 27.13 23.18
CA LEU A 88 -1.93 27.32 23.54
C LEU A 88 -1.48 28.75 23.21
N ASP A 89 -1.31 29.51 24.28
CA ASP A 89 -0.72 30.84 24.35
C ASP A 89 0.75 30.88 23.89
N GLY A 90 1.18 32.06 23.46
CA GLY A 90 2.61 32.43 23.39
C GLY A 90 3.02 33.10 22.09
N GLY A 91 2.86 34.43 22.04
CA GLY A 91 3.38 35.24 20.94
C GLY A 91 4.90 35.20 20.83
N LEU A 92 5.41 35.45 19.62
CA LEU A 92 6.54 36.35 19.35
C LEU A 92 6.66 36.52 17.83
N LEU A 93 6.69 37.78 17.44
CA LEU A 93 7.01 38.28 16.11
C LEU A 93 8.40 37.78 15.69
N SER A 94 8.53 37.17 14.53
CA SER A 94 9.75 37.26 13.72
C SER A 94 9.50 36.78 12.29
N SER A 95 9.53 37.75 11.40
CA SER A 95 9.77 37.59 9.97
C SER A 95 11.02 36.76 9.74
N ALA A 96 10.90 35.65 9.03
CA ALA A 96 12.01 35.02 8.35
C ALA A 96 11.50 34.43 7.04
N SER A 97 11.87 35.11 5.97
CA SER A 97 11.73 34.75 4.57
C SER A 97 12.21 33.32 4.31
N SER A 98 11.33 32.47 3.79
CA SER A 98 11.74 31.27 3.07
C SER A 98 10.93 31.21 1.77
N GLU A 99 11.56 31.68 0.70
CA GLU A 99 11.17 31.44 -0.68
C GLU A 99 11.19 29.93 -0.93
N VAL A 100 10.06 29.29 -0.66
CA VAL A 100 9.76 27.95 -1.13
C VAL A 100 8.81 28.17 -2.29
N ASN A 101 9.12 27.60 -3.45
CA ASN A 101 8.29 27.56 -4.66
C ASN A 101 6.86 27.11 -4.32
N SER A 102 6.06 28.04 -3.82
CA SER A 102 4.65 27.88 -3.54
C SER A 102 3.99 28.16 -4.88
N VAL A 103 3.69 27.10 -5.64
CA VAL A 103 2.69 27.21 -6.70
C VAL A 103 1.45 27.75 -6.01
N LYS A 104 1.24 29.06 -6.15
CA LYS A 104 0.16 29.77 -5.49
C LYS A 104 -1.11 29.16 -6.05
N ALA A 105 -1.86 28.45 -5.20
CA ALA A 105 -3.15 27.93 -5.60
C ALA A 105 -3.98 29.11 -6.15
N PRO A 106 -4.62 28.95 -7.32
CA PRO A 106 -5.46 30.00 -7.89
C PRO A 106 -6.49 30.46 -6.85
N SER A 107 -6.81 31.75 -6.87
CA SER A 107 -7.73 32.29 -5.86
C SER A 107 -9.12 31.63 -6.01
N VAL A 108 -9.89 31.49 -4.93
CA VAL A 108 -11.25 30.90 -5.00
C VAL A 108 -12.10 31.59 -6.07
N ARG A 109 -11.98 32.91 -6.19
CA ARG A 109 -12.69 33.70 -7.21
C ARG A 109 -12.23 33.37 -8.63
N GLU A 110 -10.95 33.07 -8.81
CA GLU A 110 -10.36 32.70 -10.10
C GLU A 110 -10.78 31.29 -10.51
N VAL A 111 -10.77 30.32 -9.58
CA VAL A 111 -11.24 28.95 -9.83
C VAL A 111 -12.74 28.92 -10.13
N LEU A 112 -13.54 29.70 -9.42
CA LEU A 112 -14.98 29.79 -9.68
C LEU A 112 -15.32 30.60 -10.94
N ALA A 113 -14.42 31.51 -11.36
CA ALA A 113 -14.54 32.23 -12.62
C ALA A 113 -13.98 31.44 -13.81
N GLU A 114 -13.21 30.38 -13.54
CA GLU A 114 -12.71 29.46 -14.57
C GLU A 114 -13.89 28.79 -15.27
N LYS A 115 -13.75 28.60 -16.57
CA LYS A 115 -14.81 28.10 -17.44
C LYS A 115 -15.30 26.75 -16.87
N THR A 116 -16.60 26.69 -16.57
CA THR A 116 -17.27 25.45 -16.18
C THR A 116 -16.98 24.35 -17.19
N ILE A 117 -16.94 23.09 -16.73
CA ILE A 117 -16.73 21.92 -17.58
C ILE A 117 -17.62 22.02 -18.82
N ASP A 118 -17.01 21.94 -20.00
CA ASP A 118 -17.72 22.08 -21.26
C ASP A 118 -18.74 20.94 -21.44
N SER A 119 -19.89 21.24 -22.05
CA SER A 119 -20.96 20.26 -22.23
C SER A 119 -20.52 19.08 -23.08
N LYS A 120 -19.60 19.32 -24.02
CA LYS A 120 -18.95 18.27 -24.81
C LYS A 120 -18.16 17.30 -23.94
N THR A 121 -17.37 17.81 -23.00
CA THR A 121 -16.58 17.00 -22.07
C THR A 121 -17.49 16.19 -21.15
N LEU A 122 -18.56 16.80 -20.64
CA LEU A 122 -19.55 16.09 -19.83
C LEU A 122 -20.24 14.98 -20.62
N GLY A 123 -20.62 15.25 -21.87
CA GLY A 123 -21.20 14.25 -22.78
C GLY A 123 -20.25 13.09 -23.07
N TRP A 124 -18.97 13.37 -23.32
CA TRP A 124 -17.95 12.34 -23.54
C TRP A 124 -17.77 11.44 -22.31
N MET A 125 -17.73 12.03 -21.11
CA MET A 125 -17.65 11.24 -19.87
C MET A 125 -18.90 10.38 -19.66
N ALA A 126 -20.09 10.93 -19.94
CA ALA A 126 -21.34 10.18 -19.82
C ALA A 126 -21.39 9.00 -20.80
N SER A 127 -20.97 9.20 -22.05
CA SER A 127 -20.87 8.14 -23.04
C SER A 127 -19.87 7.07 -22.63
N ALA A 128 -18.66 7.46 -22.19
CA ALA A 128 -17.64 6.51 -21.74
C ALA A 128 -18.14 5.67 -20.54
N MET A 129 -18.87 6.28 -19.60
CA MET A 129 -19.45 5.55 -18.48
C MET A 129 -20.57 4.60 -18.93
N GLY A 130 -21.38 5.01 -19.92
CA GLY A 130 -22.39 4.14 -20.52
C GLY A 130 -21.78 2.90 -21.18
N GLU A 131 -20.72 3.08 -21.97
CA GLU A 131 -19.99 1.97 -22.62
C GLU A 131 -19.35 1.03 -21.59
N LEU A 132 -18.73 1.57 -20.53
CA LEU A 132 -18.15 0.76 -19.46
C LEU A 132 -19.22 -0.03 -18.70
N HIS A 133 -20.37 0.58 -18.43
CA HIS A 133 -21.49 -0.11 -17.78
C HIS A 133 -22.01 -1.25 -18.64
N GLN A 134 -22.24 -1.00 -19.94
CA GLN A 134 -22.65 -2.02 -20.90
C GLN A 134 -21.64 -3.16 -21.02
N ALA A 135 -20.33 -2.85 -21.05
CA ALA A 135 -19.28 -3.87 -21.09
C ALA A 135 -19.27 -4.72 -19.81
N THR A 136 -19.59 -4.12 -18.65
CA THR A 136 -19.66 -4.83 -17.37
C THR A 136 -20.83 -5.80 -17.33
N GLU A 137 -21.97 -5.45 -17.92
CA GLU A 137 -23.14 -6.34 -18.02
C GLU A 137 -22.87 -7.59 -18.88
N GLN A 138 -21.92 -7.52 -19.81
CA GLN A 138 -21.54 -8.67 -20.66
C GLN A 138 -20.58 -9.63 -19.94
N ILE A 139 -20.09 -9.28 -18.75
CA ILE A 139 -19.28 -10.18 -17.93
C ILE A 139 -20.23 -11.12 -17.18
N ASP A 140 -20.66 -12.18 -17.87
CA ASP A 140 -21.45 -13.25 -17.30
C ASP A 140 -20.93 -14.62 -17.76
N VAL A 141 -21.28 -15.68 -17.03
CA VAL A 141 -20.93 -17.05 -17.39
C VAL A 141 -22.01 -17.59 -18.31
N GLU A 142 -21.66 -17.85 -19.57
CA GLU A 142 -22.56 -18.50 -20.51
C GLU A 142 -22.79 -19.97 -20.12
N ASP A 143 -24.05 -20.40 -20.13
CA ASP A 143 -24.42 -21.79 -19.92
C ASP A 143 -24.12 -22.61 -21.17
N VAL A 144 -23.06 -23.41 -21.11
CA VAL A 144 -22.62 -24.31 -22.19
C VAL A 144 -22.99 -25.78 -21.93
N GLY A 145 -23.79 -26.05 -20.89
CA GLY A 145 -24.28 -27.38 -20.52
C GLY A 145 -24.03 -27.75 -19.05
N ASP A 146 -24.45 -28.96 -18.70
CA ASP A 146 -24.46 -29.42 -17.31
C ASP A 146 -23.03 -29.60 -16.75
N LEU A 147 -22.68 -28.81 -15.73
CA LEU A 147 -21.45 -29.01 -14.94
C LEU A 147 -21.48 -30.32 -14.14
N ILE A 148 -22.68 -30.78 -13.76
CA ILE A 148 -22.89 -31.95 -12.92
C ILE A 148 -23.87 -32.88 -13.64
N VAL A 149 -23.39 -34.06 -14.03
CA VAL A 149 -24.22 -35.13 -14.57
C VAL A 149 -24.33 -36.23 -13.52
N THR A 150 -25.54 -36.47 -13.02
CA THR A 150 -25.82 -37.61 -12.12
C THR A 150 -25.94 -38.89 -12.93
N LEU A 151 -25.07 -39.85 -12.67
CA LEU A 151 -25.14 -41.18 -13.28
C LEU A 151 -26.07 -42.08 -12.46
N SER A 152 -27.09 -42.64 -13.12
CA SER A 152 -27.93 -43.71 -12.56
C SER A 152 -27.54 -45.07 -13.15
N PRO A 153 -27.48 -46.14 -12.33
CA PRO A 153 -27.17 -47.48 -12.82
C PRO A 153 -28.29 -47.99 -13.75
N PRO A 154 -27.97 -48.84 -14.75
CA PRO A 154 -28.98 -49.45 -15.59
C PRO A 154 -29.93 -50.29 -14.72
N MET A 155 -31.23 -50.08 -14.89
CA MET A 155 -32.26 -50.89 -14.22
C MET A 155 -32.10 -52.34 -14.69
N ALA A 156 -31.97 -53.26 -13.72
CA ALA A 156 -31.86 -54.69 -13.93
C ALA A 156 -33.21 -55.33 -14.28
#